data_AF-A0A7C0VEK2-F1
#
_entry.id   AF-A0A7C0VEK2-F1
#
_cell.length_a   1.000
_cell.length_b   1.000
_cell.length_c   1.000
_cell.angle_alpha   90.00
_cell.angle_beta   90.00
_cell.angle_gamma   90.00
#
_symmetry.space_group_name_H-M   'P 1'
#
loop_
_entity.id
_entity.type
_entity.pdbx_description
1 polymer ?
#
loop_
_entity_poly.entity_id
_entity_poly.type
_entity_poly.pdbx_seq_one_letter_code
_entity_poly.pdbx_strand_id
1 'polypeptide(L)'
;MQHLRRDPGGAQRGQSQDQRQHHSHTGVNKVSLGLPDWPEVGDLVVATVKRVESYGAYVTLDEYGGKEGLLHISEISSRWVRNIRNHVRPNQKVVLQVLRTDPRKGQIDLSLRRVSKDETRKKLEAWKKARRAEALLGQVAEELGMDLEDLYHREAFKLVEKYGSLFSGFEEAAKRGEEALLEAGLSPKVASAIANLAREKIQLKTVTVQGIVEISSLSNHGVREIKEAFAQAAQKAHSMGAEIRITTMGAPKYRLELEAEDYKKAEQALEATVNALREAWRGVEGSFDFKRV
;
A
#
# COMPACT_ATOMS: atom_id res chain seq x y z
N MET A 1 -62.98 47.00 50.81
CA MET A 1 -63.47 45.89 51.66
C MET A 1 -63.74 44.69 50.78
N GLN A 2 -63.27 43.51 51.21
CA GLN A 2 -63.59 42.13 50.78
C GLN A 2 -63.17 41.75 49.34
N HIS A 3 -62.02 41.07 49.11
CA HIS A 3 -61.59 39.71 49.45
C HIS A 3 -62.23 38.58 48.61
N LEU A 4 -61.41 37.54 48.41
CA LEU A 4 -61.64 36.18 47.88
C LEU A 4 -61.43 36.00 46.36
N ARG A 5 -60.64 35.07 45.82
CA ARG A 5 -59.69 34.05 46.34
C ARG A 5 -58.69 33.72 45.20
N ARG A 6 -57.42 33.55 45.55
CA ARG A 6 -56.40 32.87 44.75
C ARG A 6 -56.20 31.43 45.27
N ASP A 7 -55.77 30.57 44.34
CA ASP A 7 -55.13 29.24 44.48
C ASP A 7 -56.06 28.03 44.75
N PRO A 8 -55.77 26.83 44.17
CA PRO A 8 -54.44 26.19 44.21
C PRO A 8 -53.94 25.40 42.96
N GLY A 9 -52.61 25.34 42.84
CA GLY A 9 -51.79 24.11 42.85
C GLY A 9 -51.92 23.03 41.77
N GLY A 10 -50.79 22.68 41.15
CA GLY A 10 -50.59 21.40 40.44
C GLY A 10 -49.66 21.51 39.23
N ALA A 11 -48.34 21.54 39.42
CA ALA A 11 -47.47 20.39 39.21
C ALA A 11 -47.44 19.86 37.77
N GLN A 12 -46.36 20.15 37.03
CA GLN A 12 -45.70 19.16 36.19
C GLN A 12 -44.23 19.55 35.92
N ARG A 13 -43.34 18.79 36.56
CA ARG A 13 -41.92 18.69 36.21
C ARG A 13 -41.81 17.93 34.90
N GLY A 14 -41.47 18.62 33.82
CA GLY A 14 -41.09 18.03 32.54
C GLY A 14 -39.56 17.98 32.44
N GLN A 15 -39.02 16.78 32.44
CA GLN A 15 -37.61 16.45 32.38
C GLN A 15 -36.94 17.07 31.14
N SER A 16 -35.86 17.84 31.32
CA SER A 16 -34.93 18.17 30.24
C SER A 16 -33.84 17.10 30.22
N GLN A 17 -34.15 15.98 29.57
CA GLN A 17 -33.19 14.94 29.25
C GLN A 17 -32.37 15.35 28.03
N ASP A 18 -31.05 15.33 28.23
CA ASP A 18 -30.10 14.64 27.35
C ASP A 18 -30.07 15.08 25.87
N GLN A 19 -29.33 16.15 25.59
CA GLN A 19 -28.68 16.31 24.28
C GLN A 19 -27.22 15.89 24.38
N ARG A 20 -27.01 14.59 24.60
CA ARG A 20 -25.81 13.92 24.09
C ARG A 20 -25.88 14.00 22.57
N GLN A 21 -25.00 14.81 21.97
CA GLN A 21 -24.70 14.71 20.55
C GLN A 21 -24.08 13.34 20.30
N HIS A 22 -24.94 12.37 19.99
CA HIS A 22 -24.55 11.15 19.33
C HIS A 22 -23.92 11.54 18.00
N HIS A 23 -22.59 11.52 17.95
CA HIS A 23 -21.86 11.35 16.71
C HIS A 23 -22.33 10.03 16.12
N SER A 24 -23.26 10.12 15.19
CA SER A 24 -23.76 9.00 14.41
C SER A 24 -22.65 8.57 13.45
N HIS A 25 -21.72 7.77 13.97
CA HIS A 25 -20.84 6.90 13.19
C HIS A 25 -21.72 5.94 12.39
N THR A 26 -22.18 6.40 11.22
CA THR A 26 -23.07 5.63 10.36
C THR A 26 -22.40 5.52 9.00
N GLY A 27 -21.84 4.33 8.75
CA GLY A 27 -21.59 3.78 7.42
C GLY A 27 -20.73 4.64 6.52
N VAL A 28 -19.41 4.41 6.56
CA VAL A 28 -18.48 4.89 5.53
C VAL A 28 -18.93 4.34 4.18
N ASN A 29 -19.71 5.13 3.43
CA ASN A 29 -19.90 4.92 2.00
C ASN A 29 -18.56 5.26 1.35
N LYS A 30 -17.69 4.25 1.29
CA LYS A 30 -16.38 4.30 0.64
C LYS A 30 -16.56 4.45 -0.87
N VAL A 31 -16.73 5.69 -1.32
CA VAL A 31 -16.41 6.07 -2.68
C VAL A 31 -14.88 6.00 -2.77
N SER A 32 -14.33 5.19 -3.68
CA SER A 32 -12.88 5.14 -3.85
C SER A 32 -12.39 6.52 -4.34
N LEU A 33 -11.46 7.10 -3.59
CA LEU A 33 -10.94 8.46 -3.85
C LEU A 33 -10.50 8.62 -5.31
N GLY A 34 -11.01 9.67 -5.96
CA GLY A 34 -10.62 10.03 -7.32
C GLY A 34 -11.20 9.19 -8.45
N LEU A 35 -12.09 8.23 -8.17
CA LEU A 35 -12.85 7.55 -9.21
C LEU A 35 -14.08 8.38 -9.62
N PRO A 36 -14.51 8.30 -10.90
CA PRO A 36 -15.80 8.83 -11.29
C PRO A 36 -16.93 8.10 -10.55
N ASP A 37 -18.09 8.75 -10.42
CA ASP A 37 -19.26 8.14 -9.77
C ASP A 37 -19.65 6.83 -10.47
N TRP A 38 -19.55 6.75 -11.80
CA TRP A 38 -19.90 5.57 -12.59
C TRP A 38 -18.69 5.00 -13.32
N PRO A 39 -18.54 3.66 -13.37
CA PRO A 39 -17.51 3.04 -14.18
C PRO A 39 -17.81 3.18 -15.68
N GLU A 40 -16.75 3.20 -16.48
CA GLU A 40 -16.83 3.27 -17.93
C GLU A 40 -16.91 1.87 -18.55
N VAL A 41 -17.41 1.81 -19.78
CA VAL A 41 -17.49 0.55 -20.53
C VAL A 41 -16.08 0.05 -20.83
N GLY A 42 -15.82 -1.21 -20.50
CA GLY A 42 -14.51 -1.85 -20.64
C GLY A 42 -13.71 -1.90 -19.35
N ASP A 43 -14.07 -1.11 -18.33
CA ASP A 43 -13.36 -1.09 -17.05
C ASP A 43 -13.39 -2.45 -16.36
N LEU A 44 -12.27 -2.80 -15.73
CA LEU A 44 -12.18 -3.94 -14.83
C LEU A 44 -12.47 -3.47 -13.40
N VAL A 45 -13.45 -4.08 -12.76
CA VAL A 45 -13.91 -3.71 -11.42
C VAL A 45 -13.89 -4.91 -10.48
N VAL A 46 -13.57 -4.67 -9.21
CA VAL A 46 -13.69 -5.67 -8.15
C VAL A 46 -15.11 -5.61 -7.57
N ALA A 47 -15.81 -6.74 -7.66
CA ALA A 47 -17.17 -6.86 -7.17
C ALA A 47 -17.33 -8.02 -6.19
N THR A 48 -18.24 -7.85 -5.23
CA THR A 48 -18.64 -8.87 -4.26
C THR A 48 -20.00 -9.43 -4.64
N VAL A 49 -20.11 -10.74 -4.82
CA VAL A 49 -21.38 -11.41 -5.16
C VAL A 49 -22.34 -11.32 -3.97
N LYS A 50 -23.54 -10.77 -4.18
CA LYS A 50 -24.59 -10.67 -3.15
C LYS A 50 -25.51 -11.87 -3.19
N ARG A 51 -26.11 -12.13 -4.35
CA ARG A 51 -27.05 -13.24 -4.56
C ARG A 51 -26.88 -13.84 -5.94
N VAL A 52 -27.22 -15.12 -6.06
CA VAL A 52 -27.09 -15.89 -7.29
C VAL A 52 -28.46 -16.47 -7.64
N GLU A 53 -28.98 -16.05 -8.79
CA GLU A 53 -30.25 -16.46 -9.38
C GLU A 53 -30.03 -17.44 -10.53
N SER A 54 -31.09 -18.04 -11.06
CA SER A 54 -31.00 -18.98 -12.19
C SER A 54 -30.47 -18.35 -13.48
N TYR A 55 -30.73 -17.06 -13.69
CA TYR A 55 -30.36 -16.32 -14.91
C TYR A 55 -29.08 -15.47 -14.74
N GLY A 56 -28.51 -15.36 -13.55
CA GLY A 56 -27.37 -14.49 -13.30
C GLY A 56 -27.03 -14.30 -11.82
N ALA A 57 -26.10 -13.41 -11.54
CA ALA A 57 -25.72 -13.04 -10.18
C ALA A 57 -25.76 -11.53 -10.00
N TYR A 58 -26.32 -11.08 -8.89
CA TYR A 58 -26.24 -9.68 -8.46
C TYR A 58 -24.98 -9.49 -7.63
N VAL A 59 -24.23 -8.45 -7.93
CA VAL A 59 -22.95 -8.13 -7.29
C VAL A 59 -22.96 -6.66 -6.87
N THR A 60 -22.11 -6.31 -5.90
CA THR A 60 -21.83 -4.90 -5.56
C THR A 60 -20.41 -4.55 -5.91
N LEU A 61 -20.20 -3.41 -6.56
CA LEU A 61 -18.87 -2.92 -6.92
C LEU A 61 -18.21 -2.28 -5.69
N ASP A 62 -17.10 -2.85 -5.24
CA ASP A 62 -16.43 -2.41 -4.02
C ASP A 62 -15.75 -1.03 -4.21
N GLU A 63 -15.39 -0.68 -5.45
CA GLU A 63 -14.68 0.56 -5.80
C GLU A 63 -15.65 1.75 -6.00
N TYR A 64 -16.91 1.47 -6.35
CA TYR A 64 -17.88 2.49 -6.74
C TYR A 64 -19.00 2.61 -5.71
N GLY A 65 -18.64 2.74 -4.42
CA GLY A 65 -19.62 2.98 -3.35
C GLY A 65 -20.66 1.87 -3.18
N GLY A 66 -20.35 0.63 -3.58
CA GLY A 66 -21.26 -0.50 -3.44
C GLY A 66 -22.42 -0.53 -4.45
N LYS A 67 -22.35 0.24 -5.55
CA LYS A 67 -23.36 0.21 -6.62
C LYS A 67 -23.63 -1.21 -7.11
N GLU A 68 -24.89 -1.48 -7.46
CA GLU A 68 -25.32 -2.81 -7.88
C GLU A 68 -24.99 -3.08 -9.35
N GLY A 69 -24.53 -4.31 -9.62
CA GLY A 69 -24.28 -4.82 -10.96
C GLY A 69 -24.92 -6.18 -11.17
N LEU A 70 -25.22 -6.48 -12.44
CA LEU A 70 -25.77 -7.75 -12.88
C LEU A 70 -24.76 -8.49 -13.75
N LEU A 71 -24.42 -9.71 -13.33
CA LEU A 71 -23.65 -10.66 -14.11
C LEU A 71 -24.61 -11.69 -14.71
N HIS A 72 -24.97 -11.50 -15.97
CA HIS A 72 -25.87 -12.42 -16.67
C HIS A 72 -25.20 -13.78 -16.92
N ILE A 73 -25.97 -14.88 -16.92
CA ILE A 73 -25.45 -16.25 -17.09
C ILE A 73 -24.62 -16.43 -18.38
N SER A 74 -25.00 -15.74 -19.46
CA SER A 74 -24.26 -15.77 -20.73
C SER A 74 -22.87 -15.13 -20.64
N GLU A 75 -22.64 -14.28 -19.63
CA GLU A 75 -21.39 -13.55 -19.42
C GLU A 75 -20.50 -14.19 -18.33
N ILE A 76 -20.89 -15.34 -17.79
CA ILE A 76 -20.12 -16.06 -16.75
C ILE A 76 -19.01 -16.93 -17.34
N SER A 77 -19.30 -17.62 -18.44
CA SER A 77 -18.38 -18.55 -19.07
C SER A 77 -18.61 -18.58 -20.58
N SER A 78 -17.55 -18.85 -21.34
CA SER A 78 -17.65 -19.13 -22.77
C SER A 78 -18.21 -20.52 -23.07
N ARG A 79 -18.22 -21.42 -22.07
CA ARG A 79 -18.78 -22.78 -22.18
C ARG A 79 -20.19 -22.81 -21.58
N TRP A 80 -21.01 -23.77 -22.03
CA TRP A 80 -22.34 -23.98 -21.47
C TRP A 80 -22.30 -24.16 -19.94
N VAL A 81 -23.10 -23.35 -19.24
CA VAL A 81 -23.19 -23.37 -17.77
C VAL A 81 -24.45 -24.10 -17.36
N ARG A 82 -24.31 -25.32 -16.83
CA ARG A 82 -25.44 -26.07 -16.26
C ARG A 82 -25.88 -25.52 -14.89
N ASN A 83 -24.93 -25.06 -14.08
CA ASN A 83 -25.21 -24.50 -12.76
C ASN A 83 -24.27 -23.33 -12.48
N ILE A 84 -24.85 -22.13 -12.39
CA ILE A 84 -24.16 -20.88 -12.08
C ILE A 84 -23.40 -20.93 -10.73
N ARG A 85 -23.91 -21.67 -9.75
CA ARG A 85 -23.32 -21.77 -8.39
C ARG A 85 -21.95 -22.45 -8.38
N ASN A 86 -21.58 -23.13 -9.46
CA ASN A 86 -20.26 -23.71 -9.63
C ASN A 86 -19.20 -22.67 -10.01
N HIS A 87 -19.63 -21.53 -10.56
CA HIS A 87 -18.74 -20.46 -11.04
C HIS A 87 -18.68 -19.28 -10.07
N VAL A 88 -19.82 -18.92 -9.49
CA VAL A 88 -19.95 -17.78 -8.57
C VAL A 88 -20.73 -18.19 -7.32
N ARG A 89 -20.25 -17.76 -6.16
CA ARG A 89 -20.86 -18.01 -4.86
C ARG A 89 -21.17 -16.70 -4.15
N PRO A 90 -22.24 -16.64 -3.32
CA PRO A 90 -22.46 -15.50 -2.45
C PRO A 90 -21.21 -15.17 -1.61
N ASN A 91 -20.97 -13.87 -1.40
CA ASN A 91 -19.81 -13.29 -0.72
C ASN A 91 -18.44 -13.50 -1.40
N GLN A 92 -18.39 -14.12 -2.59
CA GLN A 92 -17.17 -14.24 -3.36
C GLN A 92 -16.78 -12.89 -3.97
N LYS A 93 -15.49 -12.54 -3.88
CA LYS A 93 -14.93 -11.42 -4.66
C LYS A 93 -14.49 -11.89 -6.02
N VAL A 94 -14.91 -11.19 -7.05
CA VAL A 94 -14.63 -11.48 -8.46
C VAL A 94 -14.23 -10.20 -9.19
N VAL A 95 -13.34 -10.33 -10.18
CA VAL A 95 -13.04 -9.23 -11.11
C VAL A 95 -13.96 -9.39 -12.32
N LEU A 96 -14.64 -8.32 -12.67
CA LEU A 96 -15.61 -8.30 -13.77
C LEU A 96 -15.29 -7.13 -14.70
N GLN A 97 -15.57 -7.31 -15.98
CA GLN A 97 -15.52 -6.25 -16.97
C GLN A 97 -16.88 -5.58 -17.09
N VAL A 98 -16.90 -4.25 -17.14
CA VAL A 98 -18.10 -3.45 -17.38
C VAL A 98 -18.49 -3.51 -18.86
N LEU A 99 -19.71 -3.97 -19.14
CA LEU A 99 -20.26 -4.02 -20.49
C LEU A 99 -21.10 -2.78 -20.81
N ARG A 100 -21.87 -2.34 -19.82
CA ARG A 100 -22.79 -1.23 -19.96
C ARG A 100 -23.07 -0.63 -18.59
N THR A 101 -23.18 0.68 -18.56
CA THR A 101 -23.58 1.43 -17.39
C THR A 101 -24.86 2.21 -17.70
N ASP A 102 -25.89 2.08 -16.86
CA ASP A 102 -27.12 2.87 -16.94
C ASP A 102 -27.31 3.68 -15.64
N PRO A 103 -26.80 4.93 -15.61
CA PRO A 103 -26.90 5.79 -14.43
C PRO A 103 -28.35 6.14 -14.03
N ARG A 104 -29.29 6.12 -14.98
CA ARG A 104 -30.70 6.45 -14.70
C ARG A 104 -31.41 5.35 -13.93
N LYS A 105 -31.07 4.10 -14.23
CA LYS A 105 -31.63 2.90 -13.58
C LYS A 105 -30.79 2.40 -12.42
N GLY A 106 -29.58 2.93 -12.27
CA GLY A 106 -28.64 2.51 -11.25
C GLY A 106 -28.07 1.10 -11.47
N GLN A 107 -28.04 0.63 -12.72
CA GLN A 107 -27.68 -0.75 -13.06
C GLN A 107 -26.42 -0.79 -13.93
N ILE A 108 -25.55 -1.76 -13.65
CA ILE A 108 -24.31 -2.00 -14.39
C ILE A 108 -24.31 -3.45 -14.89
N ASP A 109 -24.17 -3.65 -16.19
CA ASP A 109 -24.05 -4.99 -16.77
C ASP A 109 -22.58 -5.39 -16.81
N LEU A 110 -22.29 -6.60 -16.33
CA LEU A 110 -20.93 -7.07 -16.06
C LEU A 110 -20.64 -8.40 -16.75
N SER A 111 -19.36 -8.67 -16.98
CA SER A 111 -18.88 -9.92 -17.57
C SER A 111 -17.70 -10.51 -16.82
N LEU A 112 -17.77 -11.83 -16.56
CA LEU A 112 -16.67 -12.60 -16.00
C LEU A 112 -15.85 -13.28 -17.12
N ARG A 113 -16.52 -13.75 -18.18
CA ARG A 113 -15.87 -14.52 -19.26
C ARG A 113 -14.88 -13.71 -20.11
N ARG A 114 -14.98 -12.37 -20.06
CA ARG A 114 -14.11 -11.46 -20.81
C ARG A 114 -12.85 -11.05 -20.05
N VAL A 115 -12.72 -11.48 -18.79
CA VAL A 115 -11.57 -11.16 -17.94
C VAL A 115 -10.61 -12.34 -17.94
N SER A 116 -9.36 -12.12 -18.36
CA SER A 116 -8.32 -13.14 -18.27
C SER A 116 -7.83 -13.34 -16.84
N LYS A 117 -7.15 -14.47 -16.60
CA LYS A 117 -6.52 -14.74 -15.29
C LYS A 117 -5.43 -13.72 -14.93
N ASP A 118 -4.70 -13.24 -15.93
CA ASP A 118 -3.64 -12.24 -15.72
C ASP A 118 -4.23 -10.87 -15.36
N GLU A 119 -5.26 -10.43 -16.07
CA GLU A 119 -6.02 -9.21 -15.76
C GLU A 119 -6.66 -9.29 -14.38
N THR A 120 -7.26 -10.44 -14.03
CA THR A 120 -7.83 -10.68 -12.70
C THR A 120 -6.77 -10.48 -11.62
N ARG A 121 -5.59 -11.09 -11.80
CA ARG A 121 -4.48 -10.97 -10.85
C ARG A 121 -4.00 -9.53 -10.72
N LYS A 122 -3.76 -8.84 -11.84
CA LYS A 122 -3.31 -7.45 -11.88
C LYS A 122 -4.32 -6.51 -11.23
N LYS A 123 -5.61 -6.62 -11.56
CA LYS A 123 -6.67 -5.79 -11.00
C LYS A 123 -6.83 -6.02 -9.50
N LEU A 124 -6.79 -7.27 -9.03
CA LEU A 124 -6.84 -7.57 -7.59
C LEU A 124 -5.63 -6.99 -6.84
N GLU A 125 -4.44 -7.02 -7.43
CA GLU A 125 -3.26 -6.39 -6.83
C GLU A 125 -3.42 -4.87 -6.76
N ALA A 126 -3.80 -4.24 -7.87
CA ALA A 126 -4.04 -2.79 -7.94
C ALA A 126 -5.11 -2.35 -6.94
N TRP A 127 -6.21 -3.09 -6.83
CA TRP A 127 -7.28 -2.82 -5.87
C TRP A 127 -6.81 -2.93 -4.41
N LYS A 128 -6.01 -3.96 -4.08
CA LYS A 128 -5.42 -4.09 -2.73
C LYS A 128 -4.49 -2.92 -2.41
N LYS A 129 -3.66 -2.51 -3.37
CA LYS A 129 -2.74 -1.36 -3.24
C LYS A 129 -3.53 -0.06 -3.05
N ALA A 130 -4.55 0.19 -3.87
CA ALA A 130 -5.42 1.36 -3.77
C ALA A 130 -6.09 1.46 -2.38
N ARG A 131 -6.69 0.37 -1.91
CA ARG A 131 -7.31 0.32 -0.57
C ARG A 131 -6.31 0.55 0.56
N ARG A 132 -5.08 0.05 0.40
CA ARG A 132 -4.01 0.30 1.37
C ARG A 132 -3.59 1.78 1.36
N ALA A 133 -3.43 2.37 0.19
CA ALA A 133 -3.10 3.79 0.06
C ALA A 133 -4.20 4.70 0.64
N GLU A 134 -5.47 4.41 0.36
CA GLU A 134 -6.62 5.13 0.94
C GLU A 134 -6.61 5.03 2.47
N ALA A 135 -6.35 3.84 3.03
CA ALA A 135 -6.27 3.65 4.48
C ALA A 135 -5.08 4.41 5.11
N LEU A 136 -3.94 4.50 4.43
CA LEU A 136 -2.80 5.29 4.89
C LEU A 136 -3.10 6.79 4.80
N LEU A 137 -3.72 7.25 3.71
CA LEU A 137 -4.12 8.64 3.54
C LEU A 137 -5.17 9.05 4.60
N GLY A 138 -6.08 8.14 4.95
CA GLY A 138 -7.01 8.32 6.08
C GLY A 138 -6.31 8.58 7.40
N GLN A 139 -5.24 7.84 7.70
CA GLN A 139 -4.44 8.07 8.91
C GLN A 139 -3.71 9.43 8.87
N VAL A 140 -3.18 9.82 7.72
CA VAL A 140 -2.57 11.15 7.54
C VAL A 140 -3.61 12.25 7.72
N ALA A 141 -4.84 12.07 7.21
CA ALA A 141 -5.93 13.02 7.39
C ALA A 141 -6.28 13.18 8.88
N GLU A 142 -6.41 12.07 9.61
CA GLU A 142 -6.65 12.07 11.07
C GLU A 142 -5.52 12.76 11.84
N GLU A 143 -4.26 12.45 11.53
CA GLU A 143 -3.07 13.07 12.17
C GLU A 143 -3.04 14.59 11.96
N LEU A 144 -3.37 15.05 10.76
CA LEU A 144 -3.33 16.47 10.41
C LEU A 144 -4.61 17.24 10.77
N GLY A 145 -5.65 16.54 11.24
CA GLY A 145 -6.97 17.11 11.52
C GLY A 145 -7.66 17.65 10.26
N MET A 146 -7.49 16.96 9.13
CA MET A 146 -8.04 17.34 7.83
C MET A 146 -9.13 16.36 7.40
N ASP A 147 -10.09 16.83 6.59
CA ASP A 147 -11.00 15.93 5.88
C ASP A 147 -10.24 15.14 4.81
N LEU A 148 -10.58 13.85 4.65
CA LEU A 148 -9.88 12.94 3.75
C LEU A 148 -10.10 13.31 2.27
N GLU A 149 -11.32 13.70 1.92
CA GLU A 149 -11.68 14.07 0.55
C GLU A 149 -11.00 15.39 0.18
N ASP A 150 -11.01 16.38 1.09
CA ASP A 150 -10.27 17.63 0.91
C ASP A 150 -8.75 17.40 0.80
N LEU A 151 -8.17 16.55 1.64
CA LEU A 151 -6.74 16.20 1.56
C LEU A 151 -6.41 15.57 0.21
N TYR A 152 -7.28 14.68 -0.28
CA TYR A 152 -7.10 14.06 -1.58
C TYR A 152 -7.12 15.09 -2.71
N HIS A 153 -8.17 15.91 -2.79
CA HIS A 153 -8.36 16.86 -3.89
C HIS A 153 -7.38 18.04 -3.88
N ARG A 154 -6.83 18.41 -2.73
CA ARG A 154 -5.88 19.53 -2.64
C ARG A 154 -4.43 19.11 -2.80
N GLU A 155 -4.09 17.91 -2.34
CA GLU A 155 -2.70 17.48 -2.19
C GLU A 155 -2.46 16.09 -2.77
N ALA A 156 -3.16 15.06 -2.31
CA ALA A 156 -2.79 13.69 -2.63
C ALA A 156 -2.99 13.30 -4.11
N PHE A 157 -3.91 13.95 -4.84
CA PHE A 157 -4.11 13.71 -6.27
C PHE A 157 -2.83 13.94 -7.09
N LYS A 158 -1.95 14.86 -6.66
CA LYS A 158 -0.67 15.14 -7.31
C LYS A 158 0.26 13.93 -7.32
N LEU A 159 0.11 13.03 -6.35
CA LEU A 159 0.83 11.74 -6.34
C LEU A 159 0.34 10.81 -7.44
N VAL A 160 -0.96 10.84 -7.75
CA VAL A 160 -1.52 10.09 -8.87
C VAL A 160 -1.02 10.66 -10.18
N GLU A 161 -1.00 11.99 -10.33
CA GLU A 161 -0.49 12.64 -11.55
C GLU A 161 1.00 12.33 -11.80
N LYS A 162 1.83 12.37 -10.75
CA LYS A 162 3.27 12.15 -10.90
C LYS A 162 3.67 10.68 -10.97
N TYR A 163 3.07 9.83 -10.15
CA TYR A 163 3.50 8.44 -9.94
C TYR A 163 2.50 7.40 -10.45
N GLY A 164 1.38 7.83 -11.04
CA GLY A 164 0.35 6.97 -11.62
C GLY A 164 -0.64 6.38 -10.61
N SER A 165 -0.28 6.30 -9.32
CA SER A 165 -1.20 5.88 -8.26
C SER A 165 -0.81 6.46 -6.92
N LEU A 166 -1.78 6.59 -6.00
CA LEU A 166 -1.49 6.98 -4.62
C LEU A 166 -0.47 6.04 -3.97
N PHE A 167 -0.66 4.72 -4.13
CA PHE A 167 0.23 3.73 -3.52
C PHE A 167 1.67 3.88 -4.01
N SER A 168 1.87 4.15 -5.30
CA SER A 168 3.19 4.40 -5.87
C SER A 168 3.84 5.67 -5.30
N GLY A 169 3.07 6.74 -5.09
CA GLY A 169 3.58 7.94 -4.41
C GLY A 169 3.99 7.66 -2.96
N PHE A 170 3.25 6.79 -2.27
CA PHE A 170 3.59 6.28 -0.94
C PHE A 170 4.87 5.41 -0.97
N GLU A 171 5.06 4.55 -1.97
CA GLU A 171 6.30 3.78 -2.15
C GLU A 171 7.51 4.70 -2.40
N GLU A 172 7.36 5.73 -3.22
CA GLU A 172 8.40 6.75 -3.45
C GLU A 172 8.72 7.54 -2.19
N ALA A 173 7.71 7.86 -1.36
CA ALA A 173 7.93 8.49 -0.06
C ALA A 173 8.70 7.58 0.91
N ALA A 174 8.42 6.28 0.92
CA ALA A 174 9.17 5.32 1.74
C ALA A 174 10.64 5.21 1.28
N LYS A 175 10.88 5.31 -0.04
CA LYS A 175 12.21 5.17 -0.65
C LYS A 175 13.07 6.43 -0.52
N ARG A 176 12.51 7.60 -0.85
CA ARG A 176 13.25 8.87 -0.99
C ARG A 176 12.91 9.89 0.11
N GLY A 177 11.93 9.58 0.97
CA GLY A 177 11.46 10.49 2.00
C GLY A 177 10.62 11.65 1.44
N GLU A 178 10.64 12.76 2.16
CA GLU A 178 9.82 13.94 1.88
C GLU A 178 10.13 14.59 0.52
N GLU A 179 11.39 14.49 0.07
CA GLU A 179 11.85 15.11 -1.18
C GLU A 179 11.01 14.66 -2.39
N ALA A 180 10.71 13.36 -2.50
CA ALA A 180 9.88 12.86 -3.59
C ALA A 180 8.46 13.47 -3.61
N LEU A 181 7.92 13.79 -2.44
CA LEU A 181 6.59 14.36 -2.29
C LEU A 181 6.58 15.87 -2.55
N LEU A 182 7.62 16.57 -2.11
CA LEU A 182 7.83 17.98 -2.42
C LEU A 182 8.00 18.21 -3.92
N GLU A 183 8.77 17.35 -4.60
CA GLU A 183 8.89 17.38 -6.06
C GLU A 183 7.57 17.04 -6.78
N ALA A 184 6.62 16.39 -6.10
CA ALA A 184 5.27 16.18 -6.62
C ALA A 184 4.35 17.39 -6.38
N GLY A 185 4.85 18.42 -5.70
CA GLY A 185 4.11 19.65 -5.40
C GLY A 185 3.24 19.60 -4.16
N LEU A 186 3.45 18.61 -3.27
CA LEU A 186 2.76 18.57 -1.97
C LEU A 186 3.32 19.66 -1.04
N SER A 187 2.46 20.21 -0.19
CA SER A 187 2.95 21.10 0.88
C SER A 187 3.88 20.37 1.85
N PRO A 188 4.87 21.05 2.46
CA PRO A 188 5.81 20.43 3.39
C PRO A 188 5.14 19.70 4.56
N LYS A 189 4.05 20.26 5.08
CA LYS A 189 3.27 19.65 6.17
C LYS A 189 2.74 18.27 5.78
N VAL A 190 2.12 18.16 4.59
CA VAL A 190 1.53 16.90 4.11
C VAL A 190 2.62 15.94 3.65
N ALA A 191 3.66 16.44 2.98
CA ALA A 191 4.81 15.64 2.57
C ALA A 191 5.49 14.95 3.75
N SER A 192 5.73 15.68 4.85
CA SER A 192 6.34 15.10 6.05
C SER A 192 5.48 14.01 6.68
N ALA A 193 4.18 14.24 6.85
CA ALA A 193 3.27 13.25 7.42
C ALA A 193 3.19 11.97 6.57
N ILE A 194 3.03 12.10 5.25
CA ILE A 194 3.01 10.95 4.33
C ILE A 194 4.35 10.20 4.37
N ALA A 195 5.48 10.89 4.32
CA ALA A 195 6.80 10.25 4.32
C ALA A 195 7.09 9.47 5.61
N ASN A 196 6.73 10.03 6.77
CA ASN A 196 6.89 9.36 8.05
C ASN A 196 6.05 8.09 8.12
N LEU A 197 4.76 8.19 7.77
CA LEU A 197 3.87 7.03 7.76
C LEU A 197 4.30 5.98 6.72
N ALA A 198 4.74 6.42 5.54
CA ALA A 198 5.23 5.54 4.49
C ALA A 198 6.43 4.72 4.96
N ARG A 199 7.43 5.36 5.59
CA ARG A 199 8.62 4.69 6.14
C ARG A 199 8.26 3.66 7.20
N GLU A 200 7.25 3.93 8.03
CA GLU A 200 6.82 3.01 9.07
C GLU A 200 5.99 1.83 8.52
N LYS A 201 5.09 2.09 7.57
CA LYS A 201 4.04 1.13 7.17
C LYS A 201 4.28 0.45 5.83
N ILE A 202 5.24 0.89 5.01
CA ILE A 202 5.48 0.34 3.67
C ILE A 202 6.73 -0.53 3.68
N GLN A 203 6.54 -1.80 3.37
CA GLN A 203 7.63 -2.75 3.18
C GLN A 203 8.13 -2.62 1.74
N LEU A 204 9.29 -1.98 1.57
CA LEU A 204 9.99 -1.97 0.29
C LEU A 204 10.49 -3.39 0.01
N LYS A 205 10.18 -3.91 -1.19
CA LYS A 205 10.73 -5.20 -1.62
C LYS A 205 12.20 -4.99 -1.93
N THR A 206 13.06 -5.63 -1.14
CA THR A 206 14.50 -5.68 -1.40
C THR A 206 14.89 -7.04 -1.97
N VAL A 207 16.03 -7.07 -2.64
CA VAL A 207 16.71 -8.27 -3.09
C VAL A 207 18.01 -8.38 -2.31
N THR A 208 18.29 -9.56 -1.79
CA THR A 208 19.53 -9.87 -1.08
C THR A 208 20.50 -10.60 -2.00
N VAL A 209 21.75 -10.15 -2.05
CA VAL A 209 22.88 -10.89 -2.64
C VAL A 209 23.90 -11.23 -1.56
N GLN A 210 24.63 -12.32 -1.74
CA GLN A 210 25.52 -12.84 -0.71
C GLN A 210 26.91 -13.15 -1.25
N GLY A 211 27.91 -12.93 -0.40
CA GLY A 211 29.28 -13.33 -0.67
C GLY A 211 30.01 -13.71 0.60
N ILE A 212 31.06 -14.50 0.47
CA ILE A 212 31.93 -14.88 1.57
C ILE A 212 33.28 -14.21 1.32
N VAL A 213 33.73 -13.44 2.30
CA VAL A 213 35.09 -12.92 2.38
C VAL A 213 35.87 -13.80 3.35
N GLU A 214 37.05 -14.25 2.94
CA GLU A 214 38.04 -14.84 3.84
C GLU A 214 39.16 -13.81 4.03
N ILE A 215 39.26 -13.23 5.22
CA ILE A 215 40.18 -12.12 5.51
C ILE A 215 40.94 -12.39 6.81
N SER A 216 42.26 -12.25 6.75
CA SER A 216 43.15 -12.41 7.90
C SER A 216 44.22 -11.33 7.91
N SER A 217 44.67 -10.97 9.11
CA SER A 217 45.82 -10.09 9.34
C SER A 217 46.74 -10.77 10.35
N LEU A 218 48.04 -10.73 10.05
CA LEU A 218 49.13 -11.25 10.87
C LEU A 218 49.67 -10.18 11.83
N SER A 219 49.11 -8.97 11.81
CA SER A 219 49.53 -7.87 12.68
C SER A 219 49.00 -8.03 14.11
N ASN A 220 49.68 -7.38 15.06
CA ASN A 220 49.24 -7.30 16.46
C ASN A 220 47.92 -6.51 16.64
N HIS A 221 47.38 -5.92 15.56
CA HIS A 221 46.15 -5.13 15.54
C HIS A 221 45.12 -5.65 14.51
N GLY A 222 45.26 -6.89 14.03
CA GLY A 222 44.45 -7.42 12.93
C GLY A 222 42.93 -7.32 13.10
N VAL A 223 42.40 -7.52 14.31
CA VAL A 223 40.95 -7.34 14.57
C VAL A 223 40.49 -5.91 14.31
N ARG A 224 41.33 -4.93 14.64
CA ARG A 224 41.03 -3.51 14.42
C ARG A 224 41.05 -3.18 12.94
N GLU A 225 42.06 -3.66 12.21
CA GLU A 225 42.19 -3.49 10.75
C GLU A 225 40.98 -4.08 10.01
N ILE A 226 40.55 -5.30 10.37
CA ILE A 226 39.37 -5.95 9.77
C ILE A 226 38.10 -5.12 10.05
N LYS A 227 37.92 -4.65 11.29
CA LYS A 227 36.76 -3.81 11.65
C LYS A 227 36.73 -2.49 10.90
N GLU A 228 37.88 -1.83 10.76
CA GLU A 228 38.00 -0.57 10.02
C GLU A 228 37.71 -0.77 8.53
N ALA A 229 38.23 -1.84 7.92
CA ALA A 229 37.94 -2.21 6.53
C ALA A 229 36.45 -2.50 6.32
N PHE A 230 35.82 -3.26 7.22
CA PHE A 230 34.37 -3.52 7.17
C PHE A 230 33.53 -2.26 7.36
N ALA A 231 33.95 -1.32 8.22
CA ALA A 231 33.25 -0.04 8.37
C ALA A 231 33.30 0.79 7.08
N GLN A 232 34.45 0.85 6.41
CA GLN A 232 34.60 1.55 5.12
C GLN A 232 33.78 0.87 4.02
N ALA A 233 33.81 -0.46 3.95
CA ALA A 233 33.04 -1.22 2.99
C ALA A 233 31.52 -1.06 3.21
N ALA A 234 31.09 -0.89 4.46
CA ALA A 234 29.70 -0.57 4.79
C ALA A 234 29.28 0.82 4.31
N GLN A 235 30.11 1.83 4.55
CA GLN A 235 29.88 3.17 3.99
C GLN A 235 29.80 3.13 2.45
N LYS A 236 30.65 2.33 1.80
CA LYS A 236 30.63 2.16 0.35
C LYS A 236 29.32 1.52 -0.13
N ALA A 237 28.85 0.45 0.53
CA ALA A 237 27.56 -0.17 0.22
C ALA A 237 26.40 0.83 0.35
N HIS A 238 26.36 1.59 1.45
CA HIS A 238 25.32 2.59 1.68
C HIS A 238 25.33 3.68 0.60
N SER A 239 26.50 4.13 0.16
CA SER A 239 26.63 5.10 -0.94
C SER A 239 26.10 4.58 -2.29
N MET A 240 26.02 3.26 -2.44
CA MET A 240 25.45 2.58 -3.61
C MET A 240 23.95 2.29 -3.47
N GLY A 241 23.32 2.72 -2.36
CA GLY A 241 21.92 2.44 -2.06
C GLY A 241 21.65 0.99 -1.65
N ALA A 242 22.63 0.33 -1.03
CA ALA A 242 22.47 -1.02 -0.47
C ALA A 242 22.79 -1.02 1.02
N GLU A 243 21.94 -1.68 1.80
CA GLU A 243 22.21 -2.00 3.21
C GLU A 243 23.08 -3.26 3.27
N ILE A 244 24.08 -3.28 4.15
CA ILE A 244 24.99 -4.43 4.29
C ILE A 244 24.99 -4.98 5.70
N ARG A 245 24.88 -6.30 5.80
CA ARG A 245 25.07 -7.06 7.03
C ARG A 245 26.30 -7.94 6.90
N ILE A 246 27.24 -7.75 7.81
CA ILE A 246 28.48 -8.53 7.88
C ILE A 246 28.41 -9.45 9.10
N THR A 247 28.46 -10.76 8.88
CA THR A 247 28.40 -11.76 9.96
C THR A 247 29.63 -12.65 9.94
N THR A 248 30.17 -12.99 11.11
CA THR A 248 31.28 -13.95 11.21
C THR A 248 30.77 -15.37 11.02
N MET A 249 31.45 -16.16 10.18
CA MET A 249 31.20 -17.59 9.98
C MET A 249 32.23 -18.46 10.72
N GLY A 250 33.04 -17.85 11.59
CA GLY A 250 34.25 -18.44 12.14
C GLY A 250 35.47 -17.89 11.39
N ALA A 251 36.37 -17.22 12.11
CA ALA A 251 37.55 -16.61 11.52
C ALA A 251 38.36 -17.66 10.73
N PRO A 252 38.91 -17.30 9.55
CA PRO A 252 38.92 -15.98 8.91
C PRO A 252 37.71 -15.69 7.99
N LYS A 253 36.61 -16.43 8.08
CA LYS A 253 35.46 -16.34 7.14
C LYS A 253 34.35 -15.43 7.64
N TYR A 254 33.88 -14.55 6.76
CA TYR A 254 32.81 -13.59 7.02
C TYR A 254 31.83 -13.59 5.85
N ARG A 255 30.53 -13.55 6.16
CA ARG A 255 29.46 -13.41 5.17
C ARG A 255 29.08 -11.95 5.03
N LEU A 256 29.05 -11.50 3.78
CA LEU A 256 28.49 -10.23 3.35
C LEU A 256 27.10 -10.51 2.79
N GLU A 257 26.07 -9.91 3.38
CA GLU A 257 24.71 -9.91 2.86
C GLU A 257 24.36 -8.47 2.50
N LEU A 258 24.11 -8.19 1.21
CA LEU A 258 23.72 -6.87 0.75
C LEU A 258 22.28 -6.88 0.27
N GLU A 259 21.48 -5.95 0.76
CA GLU A 259 20.09 -5.75 0.38
C GLU A 259 19.93 -4.44 -0.39
N ALA A 260 19.34 -4.50 -1.58
CA ALA A 260 19.03 -3.33 -2.41
C ALA A 260 17.65 -3.45 -3.08
N GLU A 261 17.18 -2.39 -3.74
CA GLU A 261 15.85 -2.36 -4.38
C GLU A 261 15.68 -3.36 -5.53
N ASP A 262 16.79 -3.75 -6.17
CA ASP A 262 16.81 -4.68 -7.28
C ASP A 262 18.14 -5.44 -7.33
N TYR A 263 18.14 -6.56 -8.07
CA TYR A 263 19.30 -7.43 -8.19
C TYR A 263 20.52 -6.73 -8.80
N LYS A 264 20.31 -5.81 -9.76
CA LYS A 264 21.41 -5.11 -10.45
C LYS A 264 22.13 -4.18 -9.49
N LYS A 265 21.40 -3.38 -8.71
CA LYS A 265 21.98 -2.52 -7.68
C LYS A 265 22.66 -3.34 -6.59
N ALA A 266 22.04 -4.44 -6.15
CA ALA A 266 22.61 -5.31 -5.14
C ALA A 266 23.97 -5.89 -5.60
N GLU A 267 24.06 -6.36 -6.84
CA GLU A 267 25.29 -6.91 -7.39
C GLU A 267 26.38 -5.84 -7.58
N GLN A 268 26.02 -4.66 -8.10
CA GLN A 268 26.94 -3.53 -8.24
C GLN A 268 27.49 -3.06 -6.88
N ALA A 269 26.63 -3.01 -5.87
CA ALA A 269 27.03 -2.69 -4.50
C ALA A 269 27.99 -3.74 -3.95
N LEU A 270 27.70 -5.04 -4.12
CA LEU A 270 28.55 -6.12 -3.65
C LEU A 270 29.94 -6.05 -4.30
N GLU A 271 30.00 -5.85 -5.62
CA GLU A 271 31.26 -5.69 -6.33
C GLU A 271 32.07 -4.49 -5.81
N ALA A 272 31.42 -3.34 -5.64
CA ALA A 272 32.06 -2.14 -5.10
C ALA A 272 32.57 -2.33 -3.66
N THR A 273 31.80 -3.00 -2.81
CA THR A 273 32.17 -3.34 -1.44
C THR A 273 33.37 -4.28 -1.40
N VAL A 274 33.38 -5.33 -2.22
CA VAL A 274 34.50 -6.29 -2.30
C VAL A 274 35.77 -5.61 -2.81
N ASN A 275 35.65 -4.73 -3.81
CA ASN A 275 36.78 -3.96 -4.31
C ASN A 275 37.34 -3.01 -3.25
N ALA A 276 36.48 -2.33 -2.48
CA ALA A 276 36.92 -1.49 -1.36
C ALA A 276 37.66 -2.30 -0.28
N LEU A 277 37.17 -3.50 0.05
CA LEU A 277 37.86 -4.39 0.99
C LEU A 277 39.21 -4.86 0.45
N ARG A 278 39.27 -5.23 -0.83
CA ARG A 278 40.51 -5.65 -1.48
C ARG A 278 41.54 -4.51 -1.51
N GLU A 279 41.11 -3.28 -1.75
CA GLU A 279 41.95 -2.09 -1.71
C GLU A 279 42.45 -1.77 -0.30
N ALA A 280 41.57 -1.86 0.72
CA ALA A 280 41.96 -1.70 2.12
C ALA A 280 42.98 -2.77 2.58
N TRP A 281 42.96 -3.96 1.95
CA TRP A 281 43.92 -5.02 2.23
C TRP A 281 45.22 -4.93 1.41
N ARG A 282 45.36 -3.95 0.51
CA ARG A 282 46.64 -3.72 -0.20
C ARG A 282 47.66 -3.15 0.79
N GLY A 283 48.63 -3.99 1.18
CA GLY A 283 49.71 -3.60 2.09
C GLY A 283 49.52 -4.05 3.54
N VAL A 284 48.44 -4.76 3.86
CA VAL A 284 48.29 -5.47 5.13
C VAL A 284 49.01 -6.82 5.01
N GLU A 285 49.82 -7.17 6.01
CA GLU A 285 50.46 -8.47 6.10
C GLU A 285 49.40 -9.53 6.49
N GLY A 286 48.81 -10.19 5.51
CA GLY A 286 47.67 -11.09 5.72
C GLY A 286 47.11 -11.69 4.42
N SER A 287 45.95 -12.34 4.52
CA SER A 287 45.28 -12.95 3.36
C SER A 287 43.92 -12.31 3.07
N PHE A 288 43.56 -12.21 1.80
CA PHE A 288 42.25 -11.79 1.34
C PHE A 288 41.77 -12.69 0.19
N ASP A 289 40.61 -13.30 0.35
CA ASP A 289 39.91 -14.03 -0.72
C ASP A 289 38.41 -13.73 -0.68
N PHE A 290 37.76 -13.84 -1.84
CA PHE A 290 36.32 -13.60 -1.97
C PHE A 290 35.66 -14.64 -2.86
N LYS A 291 34.50 -15.13 -2.41
CA LYS A 291 33.64 -16.06 -3.14
C LYS A 291 32.20 -15.59 -3.18
N ARG A 292 31.63 -15.46 -4.39
CA ARG A 292 30.19 -15.24 -4.61
C ARG A 292 29.40 -16.51 -4.27
N VAL A 293 28.26 -16.36 -3.59
CA VAL A 293 27.37 -17.46 -3.16
C VAL A 293 26.01 -17.39 -3.83
#